data_AF-J9ACJ8-F1
#
_entry.id   AF-J9ACJ8-F1
#
_cell.length_a   1.000
_cell.length_b   1.000
_cell.length_c   1.000
_cell.angle_alpha   90.00
_cell.angle_beta   90.00
_cell.angle_gamma   90.00
#
_symmetry.space_group_name_H-M   'P 1'
#
loop_
_entity.id
_entity.type
_entity.pdbx_description
1 polymer ?
#
loop_
_entity_poly.entity_id
_entity_poly.type
_entity_poly.pdbx_seq_one_letter_code
_entity_poly.pdbx_strand_id
1 'polypeptide(L)'
;VDNQWNRWRTVGKPSFLEKSEQKKGCCIVPPPYMVENIGSAGTFWEVDISPVQSQPQNVSRYYVVVDEREPAGSTNWTELSDKITANKMKIPYYVAASFNADTLPGPRKVRIGDGSVIGGYLNYPLVKGKNIIMKFTRSGSSMVNQLL
;
A
#
# COMPACT_ATOMS: atom_id res chain seq x y z
N VAL A 1 -5.26 8.15 -26.45
CA VAL A 1 -5.95 7.32 -25.43
C VAL A 1 -5.63 5.91 -25.87
N ASP A 2 -4.54 5.35 -25.33
CA ASP A 2 -3.78 4.27 -25.99
C ASP A 2 -3.49 3.12 -25.02
N ASN A 3 -4.51 2.54 -24.38
CA ASN A 3 -4.39 1.36 -23.50
C ASN A 3 -3.31 1.39 -22.40
N GLN A 4 -2.69 2.55 -22.12
CA GLN A 4 -1.72 2.74 -21.06
C GLN A 4 -2.43 3.24 -19.79
N TRP A 5 -2.79 2.29 -18.92
CA TRP A 5 -3.45 2.53 -17.63
C TRP A 5 -2.58 3.31 -16.62
N ASN A 6 -1.26 3.39 -16.85
CA ASN A 6 -0.28 3.97 -15.91
C ASN A 6 0.06 5.44 -16.15
N ARG A 7 -0.72 6.18 -16.97
CA ARG A 7 -0.48 7.61 -17.20
C ARG A 7 -1.26 8.48 -16.23
N TRP A 8 -0.71 8.65 -15.02
CA TRP A 8 -1.23 9.63 -14.07
C TRP A 8 -0.93 11.04 -14.59
N ARG A 9 -1.96 11.78 -15.05
CA ARG A 9 -1.82 13.21 -15.30
C ARG A 9 -2.01 13.94 -13.98
N THR A 10 -1.05 14.77 -13.61
CA THR A 10 -1.27 15.80 -12.60
C THR A 10 -2.34 16.73 -13.14
N VAL A 11 -3.58 16.57 -12.68
CA VAL A 11 -4.62 17.56 -12.95
C VAL A 11 -4.12 18.84 -12.30
N GLY A 12 -3.80 19.86 -13.11
CA GLY A 12 -3.29 21.14 -12.62
C GLY A 12 -4.21 21.63 -11.52
N LYS A 13 -3.64 21.93 -10.34
CA LYS A 13 -4.41 22.50 -9.23
C LYS A 13 -5.15 23.73 -9.76
N PRO A 14 -6.49 23.81 -9.70
CA PRO A 14 -7.16 25.09 -9.91
C PRO A 14 -6.61 26.08 -8.88
N SER A 15 -6.20 27.24 -9.34
CA SER A 15 -5.42 28.25 -8.61
C SER A 15 -6.21 28.99 -7.51
N PHE A 16 -7.23 28.38 -6.92
CA PHE A 16 -8.18 29.07 -6.05
C PHE A 16 -8.45 28.45 -4.66
N LEU A 17 -7.67 27.46 -4.22
CA LEU A 17 -7.79 26.97 -2.84
C LEU A 17 -6.58 27.40 -2.02
N GLU A 18 -6.75 28.56 -1.39
CA GLU A 18 -5.90 29.10 -0.35
C GLU A 18 -5.66 28.08 0.78
N LYS A 19 -4.47 28.20 1.37
CA LYS A 19 -3.98 27.41 2.50
C LYS A 19 -4.95 27.50 3.69
N SER A 20 -5.75 26.47 3.89
CA SER A 20 -6.17 26.07 5.23
C SER A 20 -5.32 24.87 5.65
N GLU A 21 -4.82 24.95 6.89
CA GLU A 21 -3.99 23.99 7.62
C GLU A 21 -3.81 22.64 6.91
N GLN A 22 -2.57 22.37 6.48
CA GLN A 22 -2.17 21.08 5.91
C GLN A 22 -2.34 19.99 6.98
N LYS A 23 -3.57 19.53 7.20
CA LYS A 23 -3.80 18.14 7.60
C LYS A 23 -3.00 17.32 6.61
N LYS A 24 -2.00 16.58 7.09
CA LYS A 24 -1.21 15.66 6.26
C LYS A 24 -2.19 14.83 5.46
N GLY A 25 -2.41 15.21 4.20
CA GLY A 25 -3.47 14.63 3.39
C GLY A 25 -3.18 13.15 3.29
N CYS A 26 -4.14 12.31 3.68
CA CYS A 26 -4.15 10.89 3.33
C CYS A 26 -4.49 10.78 1.84
N CYS A 27 -3.69 11.43 0.99
CA CYS A 27 -3.78 11.36 -0.44
C CYS A 27 -2.64 10.47 -0.90
N ILE A 28 -2.99 9.39 -1.59
CA ILE A 28 -1.99 8.60 -2.29
C ILE A 28 -1.31 9.52 -3.28
N VAL A 29 -0.01 9.70 -3.09
CA VAL A 29 0.79 10.53 -3.99
C VAL A 29 1.10 9.68 -5.21
N PRO A 30 0.54 10.00 -6.39
CA PRO A 30 0.90 9.28 -7.60
C PRO A 30 2.40 9.48 -7.84
N PRO A 31 3.12 8.44 -8.28
CA PRO A 31 4.54 8.56 -8.58
C PRO A 31 4.74 9.62 -9.67
N PRO A 32 5.75 10.51 -9.54
CA PRO A 32 6.04 11.52 -10.56
C PRO A 32 6.76 10.94 -11.79
N TYR A 33 6.88 9.61 -11.86
CA TYR A 33 7.58 8.85 -12.89
C TYR A 33 6.75 7.64 -13.32
N MET A 34 7.05 7.11 -14.51
CA MET A 34 6.44 5.87 -15.00
C MET A 34 6.93 4.70 -14.16
N VAL A 35 6.00 3.91 -13.60
CA VAL A 35 6.36 2.70 -12.87
C VAL A 35 6.61 1.58 -13.87
N GLU A 36 7.84 1.08 -13.90
CA GLU A 36 8.27 -0.01 -14.77
C GLU A 36 7.85 -1.37 -14.21
N ASN A 37 7.83 -2.39 -15.07
CA ASN A 37 7.57 -3.80 -14.71
C ASN A 37 6.20 -4.09 -14.09
N ILE A 38 5.21 -3.22 -14.33
CA ILE A 38 3.81 -3.49 -13.99
C ILE A 38 3.37 -4.80 -14.66
N GLY A 39 2.85 -5.74 -13.87
CA GLY A 39 2.37 -7.04 -14.33
C GLY A 39 3.43 -7.99 -14.90
N SER A 40 4.72 -7.68 -14.76
CA SER A 40 5.80 -8.56 -15.24
C SER A 40 5.92 -9.82 -14.36
N ALA A 41 6.28 -10.95 -14.98
CA ALA A 41 6.43 -12.20 -14.24
C ALA A 41 7.56 -12.08 -13.20
N GLY A 42 7.29 -12.54 -11.97
CA GLY A 42 8.25 -12.49 -10.87
C GLY A 42 8.40 -11.12 -10.19
N THR A 43 7.54 -10.15 -10.53
CA THR A 43 7.45 -8.87 -9.80
C THR A 43 6.22 -8.78 -8.90
N PHE A 44 5.45 -9.86 -8.79
CA PHE A 44 4.30 -9.98 -7.91
C PHE A 44 4.25 -11.35 -7.24
N TRP A 45 3.59 -11.41 -6.08
CA TRP A 45 3.33 -12.64 -5.34
C TRP A 45 1.85 -12.71 -4.95
N GLU A 46 1.31 -13.92 -4.88
CA GLU A 46 -0.03 -14.15 -4.34
C GLU A 46 0.04 -14.36 -2.84
N VAL A 47 -0.81 -13.62 -2.13
CA VAL A 47 -0.80 -13.49 -0.68
C VAL A 47 -2.20 -13.85 -0.18
N ASP A 48 -2.29 -14.87 0.67
CA ASP A 48 -3.53 -15.19 1.36
C ASP A 48 -3.79 -14.14 2.45
N ILE A 49 -4.87 -13.38 2.30
CA ILE A 49 -5.32 -12.40 3.29
C ILE A 49 -6.69 -12.80 3.82
N SER A 50 -6.93 -12.58 5.11
CA SER A 50 -8.19 -12.93 5.74
C SER A 50 -8.63 -11.84 6.72
N PRO A 51 -9.93 -11.46 6.72
CA PRO A 51 -10.46 -10.66 7.81
C PRO A 51 -10.44 -11.51 9.09
N VAL A 52 -10.07 -10.91 10.22
CA VAL A 52 -10.13 -11.59 11.52
C VAL A 52 -11.61 -11.79 11.88
N GLN A 53 -12.00 -13.04 12.17
CA GLN A 53 -13.39 -13.47 12.42
C GLN A 53 -14.09 -12.71 13.56
N SER A 54 -13.35 -12.08 14.47
CA SER A 54 -13.89 -11.16 15.47
C SER A 54 -13.64 -9.73 15.01
N GLN A 55 -14.66 -9.07 14.47
CA GLN A 55 -14.65 -7.62 14.29
C GLN A 55 -14.40 -6.97 15.66
N PRO A 56 -13.25 -6.34 15.94
CA PRO A 56 -13.20 -5.39 17.03
C PRO A 56 -13.97 -4.17 16.54
N GLN A 57 -14.88 -3.63 17.35
CA GLN A 57 -15.73 -2.48 17.00
C GLN A 57 -14.96 -1.23 16.51
N ASN A 58 -13.62 -1.22 16.60
CA ASN A 58 -12.74 -0.09 16.34
C ASN A 58 -11.82 -0.25 15.11
N VAL A 59 -11.95 -1.32 14.31
CA VAL A 59 -11.11 -1.52 13.12
C VAL A 59 -11.79 -0.94 11.88
N SER A 60 -11.25 0.16 11.36
CA SER A 60 -11.76 0.80 10.14
C SER A 60 -11.12 0.27 8.85
N ARG A 61 -9.86 -0.18 8.91
CA ARG A 61 -9.08 -0.60 7.75
C ARG A 61 -8.08 -1.70 8.07
N TYR A 62 -7.85 -2.54 7.06
CA TYR A 62 -6.75 -3.49 6.98
C TYR A 62 -5.71 -2.96 5.97
N TYR A 63 -4.44 -3.26 6.21
CA TYR A 63 -3.33 -2.84 5.36
C TYR A 63 -2.40 -4.03 5.08
N VAL A 64 -1.96 -4.14 3.84
CA VAL A 64 -0.84 -4.98 3.46
C VAL A 64 0.39 -4.10 3.34
N VAL A 65 1.40 -4.40 4.13
CA VAL A 65 2.64 -3.63 4.24
C VAL A 65 3.78 -4.45 3.66
N VAL A 66 4.54 -3.85 2.77
CA VAL A 66 5.79 -4.41 2.24
C VAL A 66 6.94 -3.85 3.07
N ASP A 67 7.67 -4.73 3.76
CA ASP A 67 8.91 -4.40 4.46
C ASP A 67 10.09 -4.79 3.59
N GLU A 68 10.97 -3.82 3.34
CA GLU A 68 12.12 -3.99 2.47
C GLU A 68 13.41 -4.36 3.23
N ARG A 69 13.33 -4.56 4.56
CA ARG A 69 14.46 -5.01 5.40
C ARG A 69 14.58 -6.53 5.43
N GLU A 70 15.81 -6.99 5.58
CA GLU A 70 16.13 -8.40 5.79
C GLU A 70 17.04 -8.54 7.02
N PRO A 71 16.56 -9.09 8.16
CA PRO A 71 15.19 -9.51 8.44
C PRO A 71 14.23 -8.33 8.66
N ALA A 72 12.92 -8.58 8.58
CA ALA A 72 11.94 -7.55 8.88
C ALA A 72 12.07 -7.06 10.33
N GLY A 73 12.13 -5.74 10.50
CA GLY A 73 12.14 -5.12 11.82
C GLY A 73 10.74 -4.86 12.35
N SER A 74 10.66 -4.15 13.49
CA SER A 74 9.42 -3.53 13.93
C SER A 74 8.98 -2.44 12.94
N THR A 75 7.68 -2.26 12.82
CA THR A 75 7.06 -1.28 11.93
C THR A 75 6.15 -0.38 12.79
N ASN A 76 6.16 0.92 12.55
CA ASN A 76 5.31 1.85 13.26
C ASN A 76 4.02 2.06 12.46
N TRP A 77 2.88 1.62 13.00
CA TRP A 77 1.60 1.72 12.31
C TRP A 77 1.17 3.17 12.06
N THR A 78 1.64 4.13 12.88
CA THR A 78 1.34 5.56 12.74
C THR A 78 2.06 6.22 11.56
N GLU A 79 3.10 5.57 11.03
CA GLU A 79 3.93 6.07 9.93
C GLU A 79 3.63 5.38 8.59
N LEU A 80 2.61 4.51 8.56
CA LEU A 80 2.19 3.82 7.35
C LEU A 80 1.80 4.83 6.28
N SER A 81 2.48 4.74 5.15
CA SER A 81 2.33 5.65 4.02
C SER A 81 2.56 4.91 2.70
N ASP A 82 2.23 5.54 1.58
CA ASP A 82 2.57 5.02 0.26
C ASP A 82 4.09 4.98 0.04
N LYS A 83 4.55 4.21 -0.96
CA LYS A 83 5.99 4.01 -1.24
C LYS A 83 6.76 5.32 -1.46
N ILE A 84 6.18 6.30 -2.16
CA ILE A 84 6.87 7.56 -2.46
C ILE A 84 7.08 8.35 -1.17
N THR A 85 6.05 8.43 -0.34
CA THR A 85 6.12 9.11 0.95
C THR A 85 7.07 8.38 1.91
N ALA A 86 6.99 7.05 2.01
CA ALA A 86 7.91 6.23 2.82
C ALA A 86 9.37 6.44 2.40
N ASN A 87 9.66 6.42 1.09
CA ASN A 87 11.00 6.66 0.56
C ASN A 87 11.52 8.06 0.90
N LYS A 88 10.68 9.10 0.77
CA LYS A 88 11.04 10.47 1.15
C LYS A 88 11.36 10.59 2.64
N MET A 89 10.64 9.86 3.49
CA MET A 89 10.85 9.81 4.93
C MET A 89 11.93 8.80 5.35
N LYS A 90 12.57 8.10 4.39
CA LYS A 90 13.55 7.03 4.63
C LYS A 90 13.00 5.89 5.51
N ILE A 91 11.71 5.61 5.40
CA ILE A 91 11.04 4.51 6.09
C ILE A 91 11.15 3.26 5.22
N PRO A 92 11.65 2.13 5.75
CA PRO A 92 11.96 0.95 4.95
C PRO A 92 10.74 0.02 4.75
N TYR A 93 9.52 0.52 4.96
CA TYR A 93 8.28 -0.20 4.72
C TYR A 93 7.20 0.76 4.23
N TYR A 94 6.26 0.24 3.44
CA TYR A 94 5.17 1.03 2.87
C TYR A 94 3.90 0.20 2.70
N VAL A 95 2.77 0.87 2.57
CA VAL A 95 1.48 0.23 2.30
C VAL A 95 1.35 -0.08 0.81
N ALA A 96 1.17 -1.36 0.49
CA ALA A 96 0.93 -1.83 -0.88
C ALA A 96 -0.56 -1.97 -1.20
N ALA A 97 -1.40 -2.22 -0.20
CA ALA A 97 -2.85 -2.31 -0.35
C ALA A 97 -3.59 -1.93 0.95
N SER A 98 -4.82 -1.43 0.83
CA SER A 98 -5.74 -1.25 1.94
C SER A 98 -7.11 -1.89 1.66
N PHE A 99 -7.73 -2.43 2.70
CA PHE A 99 -9.07 -3.00 2.66
C PHE A 99 -9.92 -2.49 3.82
N ASN A 100 -11.23 -2.61 3.67
CA ASN A 100 -12.23 -2.42 4.71
C ASN A 100 -13.16 -3.64 4.73
N ALA A 101 -14.17 -3.65 5.59
CA ALA A 101 -15.12 -4.76 5.69
C ALA A 101 -15.82 -5.07 4.36
N ASP A 102 -16.14 -4.05 3.56
CA ASP A 102 -16.83 -4.22 2.27
C ASP A 102 -15.92 -4.81 1.18
N THR A 103 -14.65 -4.41 1.18
CA THR A 103 -13.68 -4.82 0.15
C THR A 103 -12.93 -6.10 0.51
N LEU A 104 -13.01 -6.58 1.75
CA LEU A 104 -12.49 -7.85 2.22
C LEU A 104 -13.53 -8.57 3.12
N PRO A 105 -14.65 -9.05 2.55
CA PRO A 105 -15.72 -9.70 3.31
C PRO A 105 -15.35 -11.10 3.82
N GLY A 106 -14.28 -11.71 3.27
CA GLY A 106 -13.81 -13.03 3.64
C GLY A 106 -12.37 -13.30 3.16
N PRO A 107 -11.81 -14.46 3.53
CA PRO A 107 -10.49 -14.90 3.07
C PRO A 107 -10.37 -14.91 1.55
N ARG A 108 -9.27 -14.38 1.01
CA ARG A 108 -8.96 -14.45 -0.43
C ARG A 108 -7.47 -14.29 -0.71
N LYS A 109 -7.07 -14.68 -1.91
CA LYS A 109 -5.76 -14.36 -2.47
C LYS A 109 -5.75 -12.96 -3.09
N VAL A 110 -4.68 -12.22 -2.84
CA VAL A 110 -4.41 -10.92 -3.47
C VAL A 110 -3.01 -10.93 -4.07
N ARG A 111 -2.88 -10.36 -5.27
CA ARG A 111 -1.58 -10.13 -5.89
C ARG A 111 -0.95 -8.86 -5.34
N ILE A 112 0.23 -8.99 -4.75
CA ILE A 112 1.03 -7.85 -4.28
C ILE A 112 2.23 -7.72 -5.22
N GLY A 113 2.41 -6.54 -5.83
CA GLY A 113 3.44 -6.25 -6.83
C GLY A 113 2.97 -6.09 -8.28
N ASP A 114 1.67 -6.15 -8.56
CA ASP A 114 1.19 -6.20 -9.95
C ASP A 114 0.95 -4.82 -10.58
N GLY A 115 1.14 -3.72 -9.83
CA GLY A 115 0.89 -2.35 -10.27
C GLY A 115 -0.57 -1.91 -10.22
N SER A 116 -1.48 -2.74 -9.70
CA SER A 116 -2.87 -2.35 -9.45
C SER A 116 -3.00 -1.33 -8.31
N VAL A 117 -4.16 -0.67 -8.19
CA VAL A 117 -4.46 0.24 -7.08
C VAL A 117 -5.51 -0.40 -6.17
N ILE A 118 -5.16 -0.61 -4.90
CA ILE A 118 -6.01 -1.32 -3.94
C ILE A 118 -6.21 -0.48 -2.68
N GLY A 119 -7.46 -0.12 -2.39
CA GLY A 119 -7.78 0.77 -1.27
C GLY A 119 -7.14 2.15 -1.40
N GLY A 120 -6.84 2.55 -2.63
CA GLY A 120 -6.14 3.77 -3.00
C GLY A 120 -4.62 3.64 -3.13
N TYR A 121 -3.99 2.61 -2.56
CA TYR A 121 -2.53 2.46 -2.62
C TYR A 121 -2.08 1.79 -3.91
N LEU A 122 -1.03 2.33 -4.53
CA LEU A 122 -0.40 1.72 -5.69
C LEU A 122 0.44 0.52 -5.26
N ASN A 123 0.13 -0.64 -5.83
CA ASN A 123 0.76 -1.91 -5.55
C ASN A 123 2.06 -2.07 -6.35
N TYR A 124 3.12 -1.38 -5.91
CA TYR A 124 4.38 -1.28 -6.66
C TYR A 124 5.01 -2.65 -6.97
N PRO A 125 5.50 -2.87 -8.20
CA PRO A 125 6.30 -4.03 -8.55
C PRO A 125 7.42 -4.32 -7.55
N LEU A 126 7.46 -5.58 -7.16
CA LEU A 126 8.41 -6.10 -6.19
C LEU A 126 9.73 -6.40 -6.88
N VAL A 127 10.83 -6.05 -6.23
CA VAL A 127 12.17 -6.19 -6.82
C VAL A 127 12.59 -7.65 -6.80
N LYS A 128 12.85 -8.22 -7.98
CA LYS A 128 13.33 -9.59 -8.13
C LYS A 128 14.64 -9.78 -7.36
N GLY A 129 14.72 -10.82 -6.54
CA GLY A 129 15.90 -11.14 -5.74
C GLY A 129 16.02 -10.39 -4.41
N LYS A 130 15.07 -9.50 -4.09
CA LYS A 130 14.95 -8.90 -2.75
C LYS A 130 14.00 -9.74 -1.90
N ASN A 131 14.43 -10.14 -0.71
CA ASN A 131 13.53 -10.75 0.25
C ASN A 131 12.54 -9.66 0.71
N ILE A 132 11.25 -9.93 0.53
CA ILE A 132 10.19 -8.98 0.83
C ILE A 132 9.27 -9.62 1.83
N ILE A 133 9.17 -8.99 3.00
CA ILE A 133 8.34 -9.50 4.07
C ILE A 133 7.03 -8.72 4.03
N MET A 134 5.95 -9.45 3.78
CA MET A 134 4.62 -8.88 3.74
C MET A 134 3.98 -9.01 5.11
N LYS A 135 3.43 -7.90 5.61
CA LYS A 135 2.76 -7.85 6.92
C LYS A 135 1.32 -7.40 6.73
N PHE A 136 0.40 -8.13 7.33
CA PHE A 136 -1.00 -7.76 7.37
C PHE A 136 -1.33 -7.07 8.70
N THR A 137 -1.85 -5.85 8.65
CA THR A 137 -2.12 -5.04 9.85
C THR A 137 -3.46 -4.34 9.78
N ARG A 138 -3.91 -3.78 10.91
CA ARG A 138 -5.19 -3.09 11.06
C ARG A 138 -5.02 -1.72 11.71
N SER A 139 -5.92 -0.78 11.38
CA SER A 139 -5.98 0.50 12.06
C SER A 139 -6.33 0.30 13.55
N GLY A 140 -5.52 0.85 14.46
CA GLY A 140 -5.79 0.80 15.91
C GLY A 140 -5.29 -0.45 16.64
N SER A 141 -4.39 -1.25 16.09
CA SER A 141 -3.69 -2.30 16.86
C SER A 141 -2.25 -2.49 16.40
N SER A 142 -1.43 -3.08 17.27
CA SER A 142 -0.11 -3.59 16.93
C SER A 142 -0.21 -4.57 15.75
N MET A 143 0.78 -4.55 14.86
CA MET A 143 0.75 -5.44 13.70
C MET A 143 0.79 -6.88 14.12
N VAL A 144 -0.02 -7.69 13.45
CA VAL A 144 0.12 -9.13 13.49
C VAL A 144 1.13 -9.46 12.39
N ASN A 145 2.34 -9.87 12.79
CA ASN A 145 3.27 -10.49 11.85
C ASN A 145 2.68 -11.85 11.46
N GLN A 146 1.84 -11.87 10.44
CA GLN A 146 1.59 -13.10 9.72
C GLN A 146 2.73 -13.21 8.69
N LEU A 147 3.81 -13.89 9.10
CA LEU A 147 4.79 -14.40 8.14
C LEU A 147 4.01 -15.33 7.21
N LEU A 148 3.90 -14.93 5.95
CA LEU A 148 3.42 -15.77 4.86
C LEU A 148 4.63 -16.41 4.17
#